data_AF-A0A2E2B7N0-F1
#
_entry.id   AF-A0A2E2B7N0-F1
#
_cell.length_a   1.000
_cell.length_b   1.000
_cell.length_c   1.000
_cell.angle_alpha   90.00
_cell.angle_beta   90.00
_cell.angle_gamma   90.00
#
_symmetry.space_group_name_H-M   'P 1'
#
loop_
_entity.id
_entity.type
_entity.pdbx_description
1 polymer ?
#
loop_
_entity_poly.entity_id
_entity_poly.type
_entity_poly.pdbx_seq_one_letter_code
_entity_poly.pdbx_strand_id
1 'polypeptide(L)'
;MMLKPSDAYTAQFTTHATETGAPTNADTLPTANATRNGTDDAGFVLTVTNLATGRYKITGSVPASYVEGDLVQIVVNATVDSTSDTAIVDHFIIDSKRISDLVDFNPASQSVNVGKWADVNVSVTDFGVLSNLDATVSSRSTFDPSSDSVLVESLTTNALADFFTTNTGSTFIAAIAGSLVKEIVDNITTNSGSSDWTDTEKQQIRYRLGLDGDTNSPATNGDLTDIKTILQAATRK
;
A
#
# COMPACT_ATOMS: atom_id res chain seq x y z
N MET A 1 -11.29 13.05 44.77
CA MET A 1 -10.98 11.79 44.04
C MET A 1 -12.20 11.38 43.20
N MET A 2 -12.13 10.39 42.29
CA MET A 2 -13.31 9.83 41.60
C MET A 2 -13.32 8.32 41.82
N LEU A 3 -14.36 7.80 42.46
CA LEU A 3 -14.48 6.41 42.89
C LEU A 3 -15.80 5.81 42.43
N LYS A 4 -15.80 4.48 42.28
CA LYS A 4 -16.99 3.70 41.95
C LYS A 4 -17.52 2.92 43.15
N PRO A 5 -18.78 2.45 43.09
CA PRO A 5 -19.26 1.48 44.07
C PRO A 5 -18.35 0.25 44.10
N SER A 6 -18.03 -0.23 45.30
CA SER A 6 -17.09 -1.34 45.56
C SER A 6 -15.60 -1.04 45.37
N ASP A 7 -15.21 0.16 44.92
CA ASP A 7 -13.79 0.52 44.86
C ASP A 7 -13.18 0.59 46.27
N ALA A 8 -11.89 0.26 46.36
CA ALA A 8 -11.12 0.49 47.57
C ALA A 8 -10.88 2.00 47.75
N TYR A 9 -11.20 2.51 48.93
CA TYR A 9 -10.91 3.89 49.33
C TYR A 9 -9.64 3.94 50.18
N THR A 10 -8.78 4.93 49.92
CA THR A 10 -7.67 5.25 50.79
C THR A 10 -7.40 6.75 50.83
N ALA A 11 -7.15 7.27 52.03
CA ALA A 11 -6.67 8.63 52.23
C ALA A 11 -5.70 8.68 53.41
N GLN A 12 -5.02 9.81 53.57
CA GLN A 12 -4.19 10.09 54.73
C GLN A 12 -4.52 11.47 55.26
N PHE A 13 -4.38 11.63 56.58
CA PHE A 13 -4.45 12.92 57.23
C PHE A 13 -3.38 12.99 58.31
N THR A 14 -3.17 14.20 58.84
CA THR A 14 -2.19 14.46 59.87
C THR A 14 -2.82 15.22 61.04
N THR A 15 -2.25 15.04 62.21
CA THR A 15 -2.62 15.73 63.44
C THR A 15 -1.40 16.46 63.98
N HIS A 16 -1.65 17.61 64.60
CA HIS A 16 -0.60 18.48 65.11
C HIS A 16 -1.00 19.01 66.49
N ALA A 17 -0.04 19.22 67.37
CA ALA A 17 -0.28 19.93 68.62
C ALA A 17 -0.67 21.38 68.33
N THR A 18 -1.78 21.84 68.89
CA THR A 18 -2.34 23.17 68.60
C THR A 18 -1.39 24.31 68.92
N GLU A 19 -0.58 24.16 69.99
CA GLU A 19 0.30 25.23 70.46
C GLU A 19 1.61 25.35 69.66
N THR A 20 2.11 24.24 69.12
CA THR A 20 3.45 24.19 68.49
C THR A 20 3.42 23.90 67.00
N GLY A 21 2.29 23.40 66.47
CA GLY A 21 2.19 22.90 65.10
C GLY A 21 3.03 21.65 64.82
N ALA A 22 3.68 21.06 65.82
CA ALA A 22 4.47 19.84 65.65
C ALA A 22 3.54 18.64 65.41
N PRO A 23 3.93 17.67 64.55
CA PRO A 23 3.17 16.42 64.40
C PRO A 23 3.09 15.68 65.74
N THR A 24 1.87 15.44 66.20
CA THR A 24 1.59 14.80 67.48
C THR A 24 0.51 13.75 67.28
N ASN A 25 0.66 12.58 67.88
CA ASN A 25 -0.39 11.56 67.84
C ASN A 25 -1.61 12.05 68.61
N ALA A 26 -2.80 11.72 68.10
CA ALA A 26 -4.03 11.87 68.84
C ALA A 26 -4.03 11.03 70.14
N ASP A 27 -4.68 11.56 71.18
CA ASP A 27 -4.81 10.96 72.52
C ASP A 27 -5.51 9.60 72.47
N THR A 28 -6.43 9.45 71.52
CA THR A 28 -7.10 8.21 71.16
C THR A 28 -7.07 8.03 69.65
N LEU A 29 -7.27 6.80 69.18
CA LEU A 29 -7.32 6.54 67.73
C LEU A 29 -8.45 7.37 67.11
N PRO A 30 -8.18 8.23 66.11
CA PRO A 30 -9.21 9.02 65.47
C PRO A 30 -10.29 8.15 64.83
N THR A 31 -11.50 8.68 64.72
CA THR A 31 -12.61 8.04 64.02
C THR A 31 -12.83 8.71 62.67
N ALA A 32 -13.26 7.93 61.67
CA ALA A 32 -13.62 8.43 60.35
C ALA A 32 -15.03 7.96 60.00
N ASN A 33 -15.88 8.88 59.55
CA ASN A 33 -17.24 8.63 59.10
C ASN A 33 -17.40 9.15 57.67
N ALA A 34 -18.24 8.49 56.88
CA ALA A 34 -18.67 9.03 55.60
C ALA A 34 -20.00 9.77 55.77
N THR A 35 -20.14 10.90 55.10
CA THR A 35 -21.40 11.62 54.95
C THR A 35 -21.79 11.56 53.47
N ARG A 36 -22.90 10.91 53.15
CA ARG A 36 -23.43 10.76 51.79
C ARG A 36 -24.61 11.70 51.58
N ASN A 37 -24.50 12.61 50.62
CA ASN A 37 -25.52 13.62 50.30
C ASN A 37 -25.99 14.40 51.54
N GLY A 38 -25.06 14.75 52.43
CA GLY A 38 -25.32 15.52 53.65
C GLY A 38 -25.87 14.71 54.84
N THR A 39 -25.96 13.39 54.75
CA THR A 39 -26.37 12.51 55.86
C THR A 39 -25.25 11.52 56.22
N ASP A 40 -24.99 11.32 57.50
CA ASP A 40 -24.00 10.34 57.95
C ASP A 40 -24.40 8.91 57.53
N ASP A 41 -23.44 8.18 56.97
CA ASP A 41 -23.64 6.87 56.40
C ASP A 41 -22.73 5.83 57.08
N ALA A 42 -23.33 5.10 58.03
CA ALA A 42 -22.66 4.00 58.72
C ALA A 42 -22.41 2.77 57.83
N GLY A 43 -23.00 2.71 56.62
CA GLY A 43 -22.78 1.63 55.66
C GLY A 43 -21.39 1.66 55.03
N PHE A 44 -20.77 2.85 54.96
CA PHE A 44 -19.38 2.98 54.52
C PHE A 44 -18.43 2.87 55.71
N VAL A 45 -18.05 1.63 56.03
CA VAL A 45 -17.16 1.33 57.14
C VAL A 45 -15.72 1.75 56.81
N LEU A 46 -15.19 2.69 57.58
CA LEU A 46 -13.84 3.22 57.45
C LEU A 46 -12.99 2.77 58.63
N THR A 47 -11.74 2.41 58.36
CA THR A 47 -10.73 2.05 59.37
C THR A 47 -9.62 3.09 59.35
N VAL A 48 -9.25 3.58 60.53
CA VAL A 48 -8.13 4.51 60.73
C VAL A 48 -6.96 3.76 61.36
N THR A 49 -5.76 3.91 60.79
CA THR A 49 -4.53 3.29 61.30
C THR A 49 -3.45 4.35 61.47
N ASN A 50 -2.74 4.35 62.60
CA ASN A 50 -1.56 5.20 62.79
C ASN A 50 -0.39 4.64 61.97
N LEU A 51 0.21 5.46 61.11
CA LEU A 51 1.37 5.08 60.29
C LEU A 51 2.69 5.58 60.88
N ALA A 52 2.65 6.76 61.49
CA ALA A 52 3.79 7.43 62.12
C ALA A 52 3.26 8.53 63.07
N THR A 53 4.15 9.17 63.82
CA THR A 53 3.79 10.29 64.70
C THR A 53 2.99 11.36 63.94
N GLY A 54 1.76 11.59 64.37
CA GLY A 54 0.85 12.57 63.79
C GLY A 54 0.38 12.25 62.37
N ARG A 55 0.57 11.03 61.84
CA ARG A 55 0.13 10.64 60.48
C ARG A 55 -0.70 9.37 60.50
N TYR A 56 -1.88 9.46 59.92
CA TYR A 56 -2.88 8.41 59.91
C TYR A 56 -3.31 8.07 58.49
N LYS A 57 -3.70 6.81 58.28
CA LYS A 57 -4.28 6.31 57.03
C LYS A 57 -5.71 5.89 57.28
N ILE A 58 -6.59 6.29 56.36
CA ILE A 58 -7.98 5.82 56.29
C ILE A 58 -8.06 4.80 55.16
N THR A 59 -8.73 3.68 55.41
CA THR A 59 -9.05 2.67 54.40
C THR A 59 -10.48 2.19 54.54
N GLY A 60 -11.12 1.84 53.44
CA GLY A 60 -12.42 1.19 53.41
C GLY A 60 -12.77 0.72 52.00
N SER A 61 -13.97 0.20 51.81
CA SER A 61 -14.53 -0.09 50.49
C SER A 61 -15.80 0.72 50.32
N VAL A 62 -15.91 1.43 49.20
CA VAL A 62 -17.12 2.20 48.87
C VAL A 62 -18.30 1.22 48.80
N PRO A 63 -19.43 1.45 49.48
CA PRO A 63 -20.55 0.52 49.44
C PRO A 63 -21.09 0.32 48.03
N ALA A 64 -21.45 -0.92 47.70
CA ALA A 64 -22.03 -1.27 46.39
C ALA A 64 -23.40 -0.61 46.13
N SER A 65 -24.07 -0.12 47.18
CA SER A 65 -25.35 0.59 47.12
C SER A 65 -25.23 2.07 46.75
N TYR A 66 -24.01 2.57 46.57
CA TYR A 66 -23.79 3.94 46.12
C TYR A 66 -24.15 4.06 44.65
N VAL A 67 -24.73 5.18 44.26
CA VAL A 67 -25.16 5.44 42.88
C VAL A 67 -24.39 6.61 42.30
N GLU A 68 -24.31 6.66 40.97
CA GLU A 68 -23.68 7.77 40.28
C GLU A 68 -24.28 9.12 40.71
N GLY A 69 -23.41 10.10 40.95
CA GLY A 69 -23.79 11.43 41.41
C GLY A 69 -23.87 11.60 42.93
N ASP A 70 -23.78 10.51 43.71
CA ASP A 70 -23.70 10.63 45.18
C ASP A 70 -22.46 11.44 45.58
N LEU A 71 -22.65 12.53 46.32
CA LEU A 71 -21.57 13.29 46.93
C LEU A 71 -21.22 12.66 48.28
N VAL A 72 -19.96 12.26 48.43
CA VAL A 72 -19.43 11.61 49.63
C VAL A 72 -18.35 12.51 50.21
N GLN A 73 -18.46 12.79 51.52
CA GLN A 73 -17.46 13.49 52.29
C GLN A 73 -16.93 12.58 53.39
N ILE A 74 -15.62 12.60 53.60
CA ILE A 74 -14.98 11.81 54.66
C ILE A 74 -14.62 12.75 55.79
N VAL A 75 -15.28 12.56 56.93
CA VAL A 75 -15.15 13.39 58.11
C VAL A 75 -14.36 12.62 59.16
N VAL A 76 -13.36 13.27 59.74
CA VAL A 76 -12.52 12.71 60.81
C VAL A 76 -12.74 13.49 62.10
N ASN A 77 -12.85 12.76 63.21
CA ASN A 77 -12.80 13.33 64.55
C ASN A 77 -11.51 12.85 65.24
N ALA A 78 -10.74 13.80 65.76
CA ALA A 78 -9.50 13.51 66.48
C ALA A 78 -9.42 14.38 67.74
N THR A 79 -8.83 13.84 68.79
CA THR A 79 -8.49 14.59 70.01
C THR A 79 -6.98 14.61 70.15
N VAL A 80 -6.37 15.79 70.21
CA VAL A 80 -4.93 15.99 70.40
C VAL A 80 -4.75 16.94 71.57
N ASP A 81 -3.94 16.56 72.57
CA ASP A 81 -3.69 17.38 73.76
C ASP A 81 -5.01 17.82 74.44
N SER A 82 -5.95 16.87 74.57
CA SER A 82 -7.32 17.08 75.09
C SER A 82 -8.20 18.05 74.30
N THR A 83 -7.77 18.49 73.12
CA THR A 83 -8.57 19.31 72.21
C THR A 83 -9.17 18.44 71.12
N SER A 84 -10.50 18.35 71.08
CA SER A 84 -11.22 17.64 70.01
C SER A 84 -11.52 18.56 68.84
N ASP A 85 -11.29 18.07 67.63
CA ASP A 85 -11.61 18.76 66.39
C ASP A 85 -12.21 17.80 65.34
N THR A 86 -12.99 18.37 64.43
CA THR A 86 -13.68 17.67 63.35
C THR A 86 -13.33 18.30 62.02
N ALA A 87 -12.84 17.52 61.06
CA ALA A 87 -12.45 18.02 59.75
C ALA A 87 -12.92 17.11 58.60
N ILE A 88 -13.27 17.72 57.48
CA ILE A 88 -13.47 17.01 56.21
C ILE A 88 -12.09 16.82 55.57
N VAL A 89 -11.67 15.57 55.42
CA VAL A 89 -10.32 15.23 54.92
C VAL A 89 -10.31 14.82 53.45
N ASP A 90 -11.45 14.39 52.92
CA ASP A 90 -11.62 14.14 51.49
C ASP A 90 -13.08 14.34 51.07
N HIS A 91 -13.30 14.56 49.79
CA HIS A 91 -14.61 14.50 49.16
C HIS A 91 -14.51 13.96 47.74
N PHE A 92 -15.54 13.25 47.32
CA PHE A 92 -15.63 12.74 45.96
C PHE A 92 -17.10 12.56 45.56
N ILE A 93 -17.32 12.54 44.25
CA ILE A 93 -18.60 12.18 43.67
C ILE A 93 -18.45 10.75 43.15
N ILE A 94 -19.47 9.93 43.37
CA ILE A 94 -19.52 8.58 42.83
C ILE A 94 -19.73 8.67 41.33
N ASP A 95 -18.85 8.01 40.62
CA ASP A 95 -18.92 7.85 39.18
C ASP A 95 -19.19 6.37 38.88
N SER A 96 -20.17 6.09 38.03
CA SER A 96 -20.39 4.70 37.60
C SER A 96 -19.34 4.25 36.57
N LYS A 97 -18.64 5.20 35.93
CA LYS A 97 -17.86 4.96 34.72
C LYS A 97 -16.66 5.92 34.53
N ARG A 98 -15.50 5.54 35.07
CA ARG A 98 -14.18 5.95 34.49
C ARG A 98 -14.04 5.75 32.96
N ILE A 99 -14.92 4.97 32.35
CA ILE A 99 -14.89 4.47 30.96
C ILE A 99 -16.05 5.08 30.12
N SER A 100 -16.93 5.93 30.65
CA SER A 100 -17.96 6.56 29.80
C SER A 100 -17.38 7.67 28.93
N ASP A 101 -16.39 8.40 29.47
CA ASP A 101 -15.66 9.42 28.73
C ASP A 101 -14.74 8.80 27.67
N LEU A 102 -14.39 7.52 27.86
CA LEU A 102 -13.59 6.74 26.94
C LEU A 102 -14.32 5.43 26.65
N VAL A 103 -15.43 5.53 25.94
CA VAL A 103 -16.24 4.39 25.49
C VAL A 103 -15.32 3.22 25.13
N ASP A 104 -15.50 2.09 25.82
CA ASP A 104 -15.02 0.78 25.38
C ASP A 104 -15.36 0.66 23.90
N PHE A 105 -14.39 0.93 23.03
CA PHE A 105 -14.60 0.76 21.60
C PHE A 105 -14.82 -0.73 21.36
N ASN A 106 -16.09 -1.11 21.24
CA ASN A 106 -16.46 -2.44 20.84
C ASN A 106 -16.63 -2.43 19.32
N PRO A 107 -15.63 -2.86 18.54
CA PRO A 107 -15.74 -2.87 17.08
C PRO A 107 -16.88 -3.74 16.57
N ALA A 108 -17.42 -4.65 17.40
CA ALA A 108 -18.58 -5.49 17.05
C ALA A 108 -19.93 -4.77 17.20
N SER A 109 -20.02 -3.67 17.95
CA SER A 109 -21.29 -2.97 18.20
C SER A 109 -21.24 -1.45 18.08
N GLN A 110 -20.07 -0.86 17.83
CA GLN A 110 -19.89 0.58 17.74
C GLN A 110 -19.16 0.94 16.44
N SER A 111 -19.72 1.90 15.71
CA SER A 111 -19.11 2.47 14.51
C SER A 111 -18.33 3.74 14.87
N VAL A 112 -17.01 3.75 14.59
CA VAL A 112 -16.25 5.01 14.55
C VAL A 112 -16.58 5.70 13.24
N ASN A 113 -17.20 6.87 13.32
CA ASN A 113 -17.36 7.74 12.17
C ASN A 113 -16.02 8.44 11.91
N VAL A 114 -15.22 7.91 11.00
CA VAL A 114 -13.91 8.49 10.62
C VAL A 114 -14.04 9.67 9.66
N GLY A 115 -15.27 10.04 9.30
CA GLY A 115 -15.59 11.12 8.39
C GLY A 115 -16.76 10.78 7.47
N LYS A 116 -17.30 11.80 6.80
CA LYS A 116 -18.28 11.63 5.73
C LYS A 116 -17.55 11.47 4.39
N TRP A 117 -17.88 10.44 3.63
CA TRP A 117 -17.55 10.40 2.21
C TRP A 117 -18.85 10.48 1.41
N ALA A 118 -18.99 11.53 0.60
CA ALA A 118 -20.18 11.79 -0.22
C ALA A 118 -21.51 11.70 0.55
N ASP A 119 -21.59 12.36 1.72
CA ASP A 119 -22.78 12.37 2.61
C ASP A 119 -23.21 11.02 3.20
N VAL A 120 -22.46 9.94 2.94
CA VAL A 120 -22.64 8.64 3.59
C VAL A 120 -21.70 8.55 4.80
N ASN A 121 -22.24 8.15 5.95
CA ASN A 121 -21.43 7.84 7.13
C ASN A 121 -20.66 6.55 6.86
N VAL A 122 -19.34 6.63 6.69
CA VAL A 122 -18.49 5.45 6.51
C VAL A 122 -18.12 4.93 7.90
N SER A 123 -18.50 3.69 8.19
CA SER A 123 -18.10 3.00 9.42
C SER A 123 -17.09 1.91 9.14
N VAL A 124 -16.28 1.55 10.14
CA VAL A 124 -15.23 0.52 10.03
C VAL A 124 -15.78 -0.88 9.72
N THR A 125 -17.08 -1.11 9.90
CA THR A 125 -17.76 -2.35 9.51
C THR A 125 -18.39 -2.28 8.13
N ASP A 126 -18.48 -1.08 7.54
CA ASP A 126 -19.05 -0.83 6.24
C ASP A 126 -17.98 -0.94 5.13
N PHE A 127 -17.32 -2.10 5.08
CA PHE A 127 -16.51 -2.50 3.93
C PHE A 127 -17.37 -2.62 2.65
N GLY A 128 -18.71 -2.59 2.78
CA GLY A 128 -19.63 -2.45 1.66
C GLY A 128 -19.42 -1.16 0.86
N VAL A 129 -18.96 -0.07 1.48
CA VAL A 129 -18.62 1.17 0.74
C VAL A 129 -17.38 0.98 -0.15
N LEU A 130 -16.51 0.02 0.17
CA LEU A 130 -15.39 -0.37 -0.69
C LEU A 130 -15.80 -1.27 -1.86
N SER A 131 -17.07 -1.72 -1.93
CA SER A 131 -17.59 -2.32 -3.17
C SER A 131 -17.64 -1.31 -4.33
N ASN A 132 -17.63 0.00 -4.02
CA ASN A 132 -17.51 1.11 -4.98
C ASN A 132 -16.06 1.57 -5.20
N LEU A 133 -15.12 1.10 -4.36
CA LEU A 133 -13.71 0.89 -4.80
C LEU A 133 -13.61 -0.40 -5.64
N ASP A 134 -14.76 -0.84 -6.14
CA ASP A 134 -15.01 -1.41 -7.45
C ASP A 134 -13.74 -1.76 -8.21
N ALA A 135 -13.55 -3.06 -8.37
CA ALA A 135 -12.61 -3.65 -9.31
C ALA A 135 -12.68 -2.96 -10.69
N THR A 136 -13.78 -2.30 -11.05
CA THR A 136 -13.90 -1.45 -12.24
C THR A 136 -12.90 -0.28 -12.29
N VAL A 137 -12.50 0.36 -11.19
CA VAL A 137 -11.44 1.40 -11.24
C VAL A 137 -10.06 0.77 -11.40
N SER A 138 -9.83 -0.40 -10.81
CA SER A 138 -8.57 -1.16 -10.97
C SER A 138 -8.47 -1.90 -12.31
N SER A 139 -9.58 -2.12 -13.02
CA SER A 139 -9.65 -2.87 -14.28
C SER A 139 -9.80 -1.99 -15.52
N ARG A 140 -9.83 -0.66 -15.38
CA ARG A 140 -9.95 0.25 -16.54
C ARG A 140 -8.75 0.28 -17.50
N SER A 141 -7.71 -0.51 -17.23
CA SER A 141 -6.82 -0.98 -18.29
C SER A 141 -6.88 -2.50 -18.36
N THR A 142 -7.82 -3.02 -19.15
CA THR A 142 -7.82 -4.42 -19.56
C THR A 142 -6.84 -4.69 -20.71
N PHE A 143 -6.05 -3.68 -21.12
CA PHE A 143 -5.13 -3.83 -22.25
C PHE A 143 -4.06 -4.88 -21.93
N ASP A 144 -4.18 -6.02 -22.59
CA ASP A 144 -3.17 -7.07 -22.60
C ASP A 144 -2.41 -6.98 -23.93
N PRO A 145 -1.16 -6.48 -23.95
CA PRO A 145 -0.40 -6.34 -25.18
C PRO A 145 -0.10 -7.68 -25.88
N SER A 146 -0.33 -8.82 -25.21
CA SER A 146 -0.13 -10.16 -25.78
C SER A 146 -1.35 -10.71 -26.50
N SER A 147 -2.55 -10.17 -26.24
CA SER A 147 -3.81 -10.70 -26.79
C SER A 147 -4.70 -9.65 -27.45
N ASP A 148 -4.57 -8.38 -27.06
CA ASP A 148 -5.38 -7.30 -27.63
C ASP A 148 -4.80 -6.79 -28.95
N SER A 149 -5.68 -6.62 -29.93
CA SER A 149 -5.35 -6.00 -31.21
C SER A 149 -5.80 -4.55 -31.24
N VAL A 150 -4.89 -3.64 -31.61
CA VAL A 150 -5.21 -2.23 -31.84
C VAL A 150 -5.46 -2.05 -33.33
N LEU A 151 -6.74 -1.93 -33.71
CA LEU A 151 -7.11 -1.50 -35.05
C LEU A 151 -6.90 0.01 -35.17
N VAL A 152 -5.93 0.42 -35.97
CA VAL A 152 -5.75 1.83 -36.29
C VAL A 152 -6.54 2.13 -37.56
N GLU A 153 -7.74 2.70 -37.41
CA GLU A 153 -8.68 2.95 -38.51
C GLU A 153 -8.13 3.88 -39.61
N SER A 154 -7.21 4.77 -39.26
CA SER A 154 -6.54 5.66 -40.21
C SER A 154 -5.15 6.00 -39.74
N LEU A 155 -4.13 5.52 -40.46
CA LEU A 155 -2.83 6.17 -40.44
C LEU A 155 -2.87 7.26 -41.50
N THR A 156 -2.82 8.52 -41.08
CA THR A 156 -2.55 9.60 -42.02
C THR A 156 -1.12 9.42 -42.56
N THR A 157 -0.91 9.70 -43.85
CA THR A 157 0.41 9.59 -44.49
C THR A 157 1.50 10.38 -43.76
N ASN A 158 1.10 11.46 -43.07
CA ASN A 158 1.98 12.30 -42.27
C ASN A 158 2.46 11.60 -41.00
N ALA A 159 1.64 10.75 -40.36
CA ALA A 159 2.02 10.02 -39.16
C ALA A 159 3.05 8.90 -39.47
N LEU A 160 2.95 8.24 -40.63
CA LEU A 160 4.00 7.33 -41.11
C LEU A 160 5.28 8.09 -41.43
N ALA A 161 5.17 9.20 -42.17
CA ALA A 161 6.32 10.01 -42.53
C ALA A 161 7.06 10.48 -41.27
N ASP A 162 6.34 11.01 -40.29
CA ASP A 162 6.89 11.44 -39.01
C ASP A 162 7.56 10.29 -38.25
N PHE A 163 6.92 9.11 -38.15
CA PHE A 163 7.51 7.93 -37.50
C PHE A 163 8.84 7.51 -38.15
N PHE A 164 8.93 7.52 -39.48
CA PHE A 164 10.16 7.19 -40.20
C PHE A 164 11.22 8.29 -40.09
N THR A 165 10.84 9.57 -40.06
CA THR A 165 11.79 10.68 -39.90
C THR A 165 12.28 10.88 -38.47
N THR A 166 11.50 10.48 -37.45
CA THR A 166 11.90 10.59 -36.04
C THR A 166 12.66 9.37 -35.53
N ASN A 167 12.48 8.19 -36.15
CA ASN A 167 13.26 6.97 -35.85
C ASN A 167 14.46 6.76 -36.80
N THR A 168 15.17 7.83 -37.17
CA THR A 168 16.40 7.77 -37.97
C THR A 168 17.56 7.05 -37.28
N GLY A 169 17.43 6.74 -35.98
CA GLY A 169 18.37 5.89 -35.22
C GLY A 169 18.02 4.40 -35.20
N SER A 170 16.91 3.97 -35.79
CA SER A 170 16.47 2.57 -35.68
C SER A 170 17.16 1.67 -36.71
N THR A 171 17.71 0.56 -36.22
CA THR A 171 18.22 -0.58 -37.00
C THR A 171 17.21 -1.12 -38.02
N PHE A 172 15.93 -0.77 -37.87
CA PHE A 172 14.84 -1.17 -38.74
C PHE A 172 14.91 -0.50 -40.13
N ILE A 173 15.20 0.80 -40.21
CA ILE A 173 15.38 1.49 -41.50
C ILE A 173 16.66 0.99 -42.19
N ALA A 174 17.73 0.77 -41.43
CA ALA A 174 18.97 0.19 -41.96
C ALA A 174 18.76 -1.26 -42.45
N ALA A 175 17.94 -2.06 -41.79
CA ALA A 175 17.62 -3.43 -42.19
C ALA A 175 16.75 -3.48 -43.46
N ILE A 176 15.74 -2.60 -43.57
CA ILE A 176 14.91 -2.50 -44.77
C ILE A 176 15.73 -1.96 -45.94
N ALA A 177 16.48 -0.87 -45.74
CA ALA A 177 17.35 -0.33 -46.78
C ALA A 177 18.42 -1.34 -47.20
N GLY A 178 19.03 -2.05 -46.25
CA GLY A 178 20.00 -3.10 -46.53
C GLY A 178 19.40 -4.27 -47.32
N SER A 179 18.20 -4.72 -46.97
CA SER A 179 17.53 -5.82 -47.68
C SER A 179 17.09 -5.42 -49.09
N LEU A 180 16.53 -4.22 -49.27
CA LEU A 180 16.07 -3.75 -50.58
C LEU A 180 17.25 -3.45 -51.50
N VAL A 181 18.32 -2.84 -50.96
CA VAL A 181 19.57 -2.61 -51.70
C VAL A 181 20.20 -3.95 -52.06
N LYS A 182 20.20 -4.94 -51.15
CA LYS A 182 20.68 -6.29 -51.46
C LYS A 182 19.88 -6.95 -52.58
N GLU A 183 18.55 -6.86 -52.56
CA GLU A 183 17.72 -7.44 -53.63
C GLU A 183 17.96 -6.76 -54.98
N ILE A 184 18.09 -5.43 -54.99
CA ILE A 184 18.43 -4.67 -56.21
C ILE A 184 19.84 -5.03 -56.71
N VAL A 185 20.82 -5.06 -55.81
CA VAL A 185 22.19 -5.46 -56.14
C VAL A 185 22.19 -6.90 -56.64
N ASP A 186 21.53 -7.84 -55.97
CA ASP A 186 21.44 -9.23 -56.42
C ASP A 186 20.79 -9.31 -57.81
N ASN A 187 19.71 -8.58 -58.08
CA ASN A 187 19.08 -8.54 -59.41
C ASN A 187 19.97 -7.90 -60.49
N ILE A 188 20.76 -6.87 -60.15
CA ILE A 188 21.71 -6.26 -61.08
C ILE A 188 22.90 -7.20 -61.31
N THR A 189 23.42 -7.81 -60.25
CA THR A 189 24.62 -8.65 -60.28
C THR A 189 24.34 -10.00 -60.94
N THR A 190 23.13 -10.55 -60.74
CA THR A 190 22.68 -11.76 -61.43
C THR A 190 22.30 -11.50 -62.89
N ASN A 191 21.88 -10.28 -63.26
CA ASN A 191 21.73 -9.89 -64.67
C ASN A 191 23.02 -9.38 -65.33
N SER A 192 24.10 -9.12 -64.57
CA SER A 192 25.40 -8.74 -65.11
C SER A 192 26.30 -9.95 -65.35
N GLY A 193 25.86 -10.87 -66.22
CA GLY A 193 26.70 -11.50 -67.24
C GLY A 193 27.80 -12.48 -66.85
N SER A 194 27.53 -13.57 -66.11
CA SER A 194 28.55 -14.64 -66.00
C SER A 194 28.06 -16.09 -65.77
N SER A 195 26.86 -16.50 -66.21
CA SER A 195 26.50 -17.94 -66.17
C SER A 195 25.78 -18.51 -67.39
N ASP A 196 25.37 -17.68 -68.36
CA ASP A 196 24.59 -18.22 -69.49
C ASP A 196 25.39 -19.17 -70.37
N TRP A 197 26.71 -19.03 -70.41
CA TRP A 197 27.58 -19.86 -71.25
C TRP A 197 28.49 -20.68 -70.35
N THR A 198 28.37 -21.99 -70.46
CA THR A 198 29.31 -22.94 -69.85
C THR A 198 30.71 -22.72 -70.42
N ASP A 199 31.75 -23.08 -69.66
CA ASP A 199 33.13 -22.99 -70.15
C ASP A 199 33.35 -23.82 -71.42
N THR A 200 32.59 -24.91 -71.56
CA THR A 200 32.53 -25.74 -72.77
C THR A 200 31.99 -24.96 -73.98
N GLU A 201 30.88 -24.24 -73.83
CA GLU A 201 30.31 -23.43 -74.92
C GLU A 201 31.24 -22.28 -75.32
N LYS A 202 31.84 -21.60 -74.33
CA LYS A 202 32.85 -20.56 -74.58
C LYS A 202 34.03 -21.12 -75.38
N GLN A 203 34.55 -22.28 -74.99
CA GLN A 203 35.65 -22.94 -75.68
C GLN A 203 35.27 -23.36 -77.11
N GLN A 204 34.06 -23.88 -77.32
CA GLN A 204 33.55 -24.23 -78.64
C GLN A 204 33.42 -23.02 -79.57
N ILE A 205 32.97 -21.87 -79.05
CA ILE A 205 32.81 -20.64 -79.84
C ILE A 205 34.19 -20.06 -80.21
N ARG A 206 35.12 -19.99 -79.25
CA ARG A 206 36.48 -19.49 -79.53
C ARG A 206 37.23 -20.38 -80.53
N TYR A 207 37.09 -21.70 -80.42
CA TYR A 207 37.63 -22.66 -81.40
C TYR A 207 37.08 -22.41 -82.81
N ARG A 208 35.74 -22.27 -82.96
CA ARG A 208 35.11 -22.05 -84.27
C ARG A 208 35.46 -20.70 -84.89
N LEU A 209 35.68 -19.67 -84.07
CA LEU A 209 36.10 -18.35 -84.53
C LEU A 209 37.61 -18.26 -84.78
N GLY A 210 38.39 -19.30 -84.44
CA GLY A 210 39.85 -19.33 -84.61
C GLY A 210 40.59 -18.36 -83.68
N LEU A 211 39.99 -18.00 -82.55
CA LEU A 211 40.52 -16.96 -81.65
C LEU A 211 41.66 -17.48 -80.76
N ASP A 212 41.68 -18.77 -80.45
CA ASP A 212 42.55 -19.31 -79.40
C ASP A 212 43.90 -19.84 -79.92
N GLY A 213 44.12 -19.90 -81.23
CA GLY A 213 45.35 -20.45 -81.84
C GLY A 213 45.58 -21.96 -81.59
N ASP A 214 44.82 -22.57 -80.68
CA ASP A 214 44.85 -23.99 -80.34
C ASP A 214 44.06 -24.83 -81.35
N THR A 215 44.69 -25.89 -81.87
CA THR A 215 44.10 -26.78 -82.88
C THR A 215 43.32 -27.96 -82.29
N ASN A 216 43.32 -28.11 -80.96
CA ASN A 216 42.65 -29.23 -80.30
C ASN A 216 41.13 -29.03 -80.31
N SER A 217 40.42 -29.88 -81.06
CA SER A 217 38.95 -29.87 -81.10
C SER A 217 38.38 -30.12 -79.70
N PRO A 218 37.37 -29.36 -79.24
CA PRO A 218 36.68 -29.62 -77.97
C PRO A 218 36.14 -31.06 -77.92
N ALA A 219 36.24 -31.70 -76.75
CA ALA A 219 35.99 -33.14 -76.57
C ALA A 219 34.51 -33.57 -76.69
N THR A 220 33.57 -32.62 -76.71
CA THR A 220 32.13 -32.88 -76.81
C THR A 220 31.46 -31.87 -77.74
N ASN A 221 30.86 -32.34 -78.83
CA ASN A 221 30.06 -31.54 -79.79
C ASN A 221 28.59 -31.48 -79.37
N GLY A 222 28.31 -31.11 -78.11
CA GLY A 222 27.00 -31.31 -77.47
C GLY A 222 25.81 -30.61 -78.12
N ASP A 223 25.88 -29.29 -78.39
CA ASP A 223 24.67 -28.52 -78.77
C ASP A 223 24.83 -27.58 -79.98
N LEU A 224 26.06 -27.31 -80.45
CA LEU A 224 26.29 -26.36 -81.54
C LEU A 224 26.39 -27.00 -82.94
N THR A 225 26.14 -28.30 -83.06
CA THR A 225 26.04 -29.02 -84.35
C THR A 225 24.81 -28.57 -85.15
N ASP A 226 23.74 -28.15 -84.48
CA ASP A 226 22.48 -27.76 -85.13
C ASP A 226 22.57 -26.44 -85.91
N ILE A 227 23.41 -25.50 -85.49
CA ILE A 227 23.56 -24.22 -86.20
C ILE A 227 24.11 -24.42 -87.62
N LYS A 228 25.05 -25.37 -87.81
CA LYS A 228 25.60 -25.67 -89.15
C LYS A 228 24.54 -26.27 -90.07
N THR A 229 23.69 -27.12 -89.51
CA THR A 229 22.54 -27.73 -90.20
C THR A 229 21.49 -26.67 -90.57
N ILE A 230 21.19 -25.74 -89.66
CA ILE A 230 20.25 -24.63 -89.88
C ILE A 230 20.78 -23.64 -90.94
N LEU A 231 22.06 -23.27 -90.90
CA LEU A 231 22.67 -22.38 -91.91
C LEU A 231 22.73 -23.01 -93.30
N GLN A 232 23.02 -24.32 -93.39
CA GLN A 232 23.00 -25.05 -94.66
C GLN A 232 21.58 -25.23 -95.21
N ALA A 233 20.57 -25.33 -94.34
CA ALA A 233 19.18 -25.29 -94.75
C ALA A 233 18.76 -23.90 -95.24
N ALA A 234 19.27 -22.82 -94.63
CA ALA A 234 18.96 -21.44 -95.01
C ALA A 234 19.60 -21.00 -96.33
N THR A 235 20.76 -21.56 -96.71
CA THR A 235 21.43 -21.27 -98.00
C THR A 235 20.92 -22.12 -99.17
N ARG A 236 20.01 -23.08 -98.93
CA ARG A 236 19.25 -23.75 -100.00
C ARG A 236 17.93 -23.00 -100.25
N LYS A 237 18.04 -21.81 -100.83
CA LYS A 237 16.95 -21.13 -101.55
C LYS A 237 17.50 -20.61 -102.87
#